data_AF-A0A9D5R0D8-F1
#
_entry.id   AF-A0A9D5R0D8-F1
#
_cell.length_a   1.000
_cell.length_b   1.000
_cell.length_c   1.000
_cell.angle_alpha   90.00
_cell.angle_beta   90.00
_cell.angle_gamma   90.00
#
_symmetry.space_group_name_H-M   'P 1'
#
loop_
_entity.id
_entity.type
_entity.pdbx_description
1 polymer ?
#
loop_
_entity_poly.entity_id
_entity_poly.type
_entity_poly.pdbx_seq_one_letter_code
_entity_poly.pdbx_strand_id
1 'polypeptide(L)'
;MYPRDNIFNLYYNIGRRVPFLVKRCEMGLARSSSEERMYDPNKDRTFLVEKVEPRGKYGKAFGKCFVDGKPDDSYREECYPNITDEEIPCAGCGEWVLLDVPGVNMETIFPKRDPNFKIEFGKYKGKTIGEIYEIEPKYIYWLVERDPYFRVDFYALLNIPDNSPDIESIIETEINRVFPKITVESRITFGKYNGKTYKEVYSIDPDYIEWFLRNNNRIDLDLNSFCTMMKKTMSKQ
;
A
#
# COMPACT_ATOMS: atom_id res chain seq x y z
N MET A 1 -6.17 8.61 -4.04
CA MET A 1 -6.97 7.77 -4.94
C MET A 1 -7.25 6.50 -4.17
N TYR A 2 -8.50 6.19 -3.83
CA TYR A 2 -8.73 4.93 -3.11
C TYR A 2 -8.59 3.78 -4.11
N PRO A 3 -7.84 2.71 -3.82
CA PRO A 3 -7.51 1.66 -4.80
C PRO A 3 -8.70 0.76 -5.19
N ARG A 4 -9.94 1.24 -5.01
CA ARG A 4 -11.20 0.52 -5.23
C ARG A 4 -12.25 1.47 -5.80
N ASP A 5 -11.85 2.29 -6.76
CA ASP A 5 -12.73 3.25 -7.42
C ASP A 5 -13.57 2.56 -8.51
N ASN A 6 -14.45 3.31 -9.17
CA ASN A 6 -15.10 2.89 -10.40
C ASN A 6 -14.34 3.44 -11.62
N ILE A 7 -14.64 2.93 -12.82
CA ILE A 7 -13.93 3.35 -14.05
C ILE A 7 -14.03 4.86 -14.29
N PHE A 8 -15.14 5.50 -13.91
CA PHE A 8 -15.37 6.93 -14.11
C PHE A 8 -14.50 7.78 -13.19
N ASN A 9 -14.37 7.40 -11.92
CA ASN A 9 -13.47 8.05 -10.99
C ASN A 9 -12.02 7.92 -11.44
N LEU A 10 -11.61 6.72 -11.90
CA LEU A 10 -10.28 6.50 -12.48
C LEU A 10 -10.08 7.43 -13.69
N TYR A 11 -11.02 7.46 -14.63
CA TYR A 11 -11.01 8.33 -15.81
C TYR A 11 -10.84 9.81 -15.44
N TYR A 12 -11.57 10.34 -14.46
CA TYR A 12 -11.39 11.72 -14.00
C TYR A 12 -10.04 11.95 -13.34
N ASN A 13 -9.59 11.02 -12.48
CA ASN A 13 -8.33 11.13 -11.74
C ASN A 13 -7.11 11.10 -12.68
N ILE A 14 -7.19 10.39 -13.80
CA ILE A 14 -6.16 10.41 -14.84
C ILE A 14 -6.36 11.55 -15.85
N GLY A 15 -7.17 12.57 -15.54
CA GLY A 15 -7.36 13.74 -16.40
C GLY A 15 -8.12 13.45 -17.69
N ARG A 16 -9.09 12.53 -17.66
CA ARG A 16 -9.95 12.15 -18.78
C ARG A 16 -9.21 11.52 -19.97
N ARG A 17 -8.11 10.84 -19.69
CA ARG A 17 -7.29 10.16 -20.70
C ARG A 17 -7.88 8.81 -21.10
N VAL A 18 -7.72 8.46 -22.37
CA VAL A 18 -7.92 7.12 -22.95
C VAL A 18 -6.80 6.86 -23.97
N PRO A 19 -6.39 5.60 -24.20
CA PRO A 19 -6.85 4.43 -23.47
C PRO A 19 -6.20 4.32 -22.07
N PHE A 20 -6.79 3.50 -21.18
CA PHE A 20 -6.16 3.13 -19.92
C PHE A 20 -6.54 1.69 -19.52
N LEU A 21 -5.59 0.99 -18.92
CA LEU A 21 -5.74 -0.41 -18.52
C LEU A 21 -6.22 -0.49 -17.07
N VAL A 22 -7.27 -1.28 -16.84
CA VAL A 22 -7.85 -1.48 -15.52
C VAL A 22 -8.07 -2.95 -15.22
N LYS A 23 -8.11 -3.28 -13.93
CA LYS A 23 -8.52 -4.60 -13.41
C LYS A 23 -9.57 -4.42 -12.34
N ARG A 24 -10.56 -5.31 -12.32
CA ARG A 24 -11.53 -5.36 -11.22
C ARG A 24 -11.05 -6.36 -10.17
N CYS A 25 -10.80 -5.92 -8.95
CA CYS A 25 -10.22 -6.69 -7.85
C CYS A 25 -11.22 -6.83 -6.69
N GLU A 26 -12.37 -7.47 -6.93
CA GLU A 26 -13.39 -7.68 -5.90
C GLU A 26 -12.85 -8.52 -4.73
N MET A 27 -13.26 -8.17 -3.51
CA MET A 27 -12.88 -8.92 -2.31
C MET A 27 -13.28 -10.40 -2.40
N GLY A 28 -12.37 -11.28 -1.97
CA GLY A 28 -12.59 -12.73 -1.94
C GLY A 28 -12.22 -13.46 -3.24
N LEU A 29 -11.90 -12.73 -4.31
CA LEU A 29 -11.40 -13.34 -5.55
C LEU A 29 -9.89 -13.52 -5.55
N ALA A 30 -9.43 -14.53 -6.29
CA ALA A 30 -8.00 -14.86 -6.41
C ALA A 30 -7.16 -13.68 -6.90
N ARG A 31 -7.69 -12.87 -7.83
CA ARG A 31 -7.08 -11.63 -8.35
C ARG A 31 -6.88 -10.52 -7.32
N SER A 32 -7.43 -10.69 -6.13
CA SER A 32 -7.37 -9.74 -5.00
C SER A 32 -6.55 -10.29 -3.83
N SER A 33 -5.82 -11.40 -4.04
CA SER A 33 -5.11 -12.12 -2.97
C SER A 33 -3.85 -11.43 -2.47
N SER A 34 -3.22 -10.60 -3.31
CA SER A 34 -2.01 -9.85 -3.00
C SER A 34 -1.91 -8.61 -3.88
N GLU A 35 -1.19 -7.58 -3.42
CA GLU A 35 -0.97 -6.37 -4.22
C GLU A 35 -0.23 -6.67 -5.53
N GLU A 36 0.80 -7.51 -5.47
CA GLU A 36 1.54 -7.98 -6.65
C GLU A 36 0.60 -8.53 -7.73
N ARG A 37 -0.35 -9.38 -7.34
CA ARG A 37 -1.32 -9.95 -8.28
C ARG A 37 -2.37 -8.94 -8.73
N MET A 38 -2.83 -8.06 -7.82
CA MET A 38 -3.78 -7.00 -8.17
C MET A 38 -3.23 -6.09 -9.27
N TYR A 39 -1.95 -5.70 -9.17
CA TYR A 39 -1.33 -4.75 -10.09
C TYR A 39 -0.55 -5.39 -11.25
N ASP A 40 -0.50 -6.72 -11.38
CA ASP A 40 0.11 -7.40 -12.52
C ASP A 40 -0.78 -7.28 -13.79
N PRO A 41 -0.36 -6.58 -14.85
CA PRO A 41 -1.18 -6.40 -16.05
C PRO A 41 -1.35 -7.69 -16.89
N ASN A 42 -0.49 -8.69 -16.67
CA ASN A 42 -0.44 -9.92 -17.46
C ASN A 42 -1.06 -11.11 -16.72
N LYS A 43 -1.82 -10.85 -15.65
CA LYS A 43 -2.44 -11.88 -14.82
C LYS A 43 -3.89 -11.55 -14.50
N ASP A 44 -4.74 -12.55 -14.60
CA ASP A 44 -6.18 -12.45 -14.49
C ASP A 44 -6.80 -11.55 -15.59
N ARG A 45 -8.08 -11.25 -15.42
CA ARG A 45 -8.84 -10.45 -16.38
C ARG A 45 -8.57 -8.96 -16.26
N THR A 46 -8.23 -8.30 -17.36
CA THR A 46 -8.05 -6.85 -17.44
C THR A 46 -8.89 -6.29 -18.60
N PHE A 47 -9.12 -4.97 -18.56
CA PHE A 47 -9.84 -4.25 -19.61
C PHE A 47 -9.04 -3.03 -20.05
N LEU A 48 -8.83 -2.90 -21.35
CA LEU A 48 -8.31 -1.68 -21.95
C LEU A 48 -9.50 -0.78 -22.28
N VAL A 49 -9.70 0.26 -21.47
CA VAL A 49 -10.78 1.23 -21.67
C VAL A 49 -10.39 2.16 -22.81
N GLU A 50 -11.09 2.09 -23.93
CA GLU A 50 -10.80 2.88 -25.14
C GLU A 50 -11.76 4.07 -25.29
N LYS A 51 -12.96 3.99 -24.69
CA LYS A 51 -13.96 5.07 -24.72
C LYS A 51 -14.73 5.14 -23.40
N VAL A 52 -15.01 6.36 -22.93
CA VAL A 52 -15.82 6.62 -21.73
C VAL A 52 -16.91 7.62 -22.07
N GLU A 53 -18.16 7.30 -21.72
CA GLU A 53 -19.33 8.16 -21.82
C GLU A 53 -19.87 8.47 -20.42
N PRO A 54 -19.28 9.44 -19.71
CA PRO A 54 -19.65 9.74 -18.35
C PRO A 54 -21.00 10.49 -18.24
N ARG A 55 -21.74 10.18 -17.18
CA ARG A 55 -22.93 10.86 -16.67
C ARG A 55 -22.74 11.09 -15.16
N GLY A 56 -22.04 12.16 -14.81
CA GLY A 56 -21.65 12.44 -13.42
C GLY A 56 -20.62 11.44 -12.91
N LYS A 57 -20.92 10.73 -11.82
CA LYS A 57 -20.04 9.70 -11.20
C LYS A 57 -20.16 8.30 -11.82
N TYR A 58 -21.04 8.15 -12.81
CA TYR A 58 -21.34 6.89 -13.49
C TYR A 58 -21.36 7.13 -15.01
N GLY A 59 -21.78 6.14 -15.80
CA GLY A 59 -21.89 6.25 -17.25
C GLY A 59 -21.71 4.89 -17.91
N LYS A 60 -21.20 4.91 -19.15
CA LYS A 60 -20.74 3.71 -19.86
C LYS A 60 -19.26 3.81 -20.18
N ALA A 61 -18.58 2.68 -20.19
CA ALA A 61 -17.19 2.56 -20.62
C ALA A 61 -17.10 1.40 -21.61
N PHE A 62 -16.23 1.51 -22.60
CA PHE A 62 -16.12 0.56 -23.69
C PHE A 62 -14.66 0.22 -23.94
N GLY A 63 -14.41 -1.02 -24.35
CA GLY A 63 -13.10 -1.45 -24.81
C GLY A 63 -12.87 -2.96 -24.72
N LYS A 64 -11.60 -3.33 -24.81
CA LYS A 64 -11.16 -4.72 -25.04
C LYS A 64 -10.92 -5.47 -23.73
N CYS A 65 -11.34 -6.72 -23.68
CA CYS A 65 -11.09 -7.63 -22.56
C CYS A 65 -9.86 -8.50 -22.84
N PHE A 66 -9.07 -8.73 -21.79
CA PHE A 66 -7.90 -9.60 -21.83
C PHE A 66 -7.94 -10.56 -20.65
N VAL A 67 -7.41 -11.76 -20.85
CA VAL A 67 -7.10 -12.74 -19.79
C VAL A 67 -5.63 -13.11 -19.90
N ASP A 68 -4.88 -12.91 -18.82
CA ASP A 68 -3.44 -13.17 -18.76
C ASP A 68 -2.65 -12.51 -19.92
N GLY A 69 -2.99 -11.25 -20.19
CA GLY A 69 -2.37 -10.42 -21.23
C GLY A 69 -2.79 -10.74 -22.68
N LYS A 70 -3.71 -11.68 -22.89
CA LYS A 70 -4.19 -12.07 -24.23
C LYS A 70 -5.62 -11.63 -24.45
N PRO A 71 -5.99 -11.14 -25.65
CA PRO A 71 -7.39 -10.81 -25.98
C PRO A 71 -8.31 -11.99 -25.71
N ASP A 72 -9.37 -11.75 -24.94
CA ASP A 72 -10.32 -12.77 -24.53
C ASP A 72 -11.64 -12.12 -24.11
N ASP A 73 -12.69 -12.31 -24.91
CA ASP A 73 -14.03 -11.77 -24.67
C ASP A 73 -15.03 -12.79 -24.08
N SER A 74 -14.58 -14.02 -23.76
CA SER A 74 -15.43 -15.12 -23.27
C SER A 74 -16.29 -14.70 -22.09
N TYR A 75 -15.75 -13.89 -21.18
CA TYR A 75 -16.50 -13.35 -20.05
C TYR A 75 -17.74 -12.56 -20.44
N ARG A 76 -17.59 -11.67 -21.42
CA ARG A 76 -18.68 -10.81 -21.85
C ARG A 76 -19.71 -11.66 -22.59
N GLU A 77 -19.25 -12.58 -23.43
CA GLU A 77 -20.12 -13.50 -24.18
C GLU A 77 -20.94 -14.42 -23.25
N GLU A 78 -20.30 -15.01 -22.24
CA GLU A 78 -20.94 -15.94 -21.32
C GLU A 78 -21.82 -15.25 -20.27
N CYS A 79 -21.34 -14.15 -19.67
CA CYS A 79 -22.01 -13.51 -18.53
C CYS A 79 -22.94 -12.36 -18.93
N TYR A 80 -22.68 -11.73 -20.08
CA TYR A 80 -23.40 -10.54 -20.57
C TYR A 80 -23.70 -10.64 -22.07
N PRO A 81 -24.39 -11.70 -22.55
CA PRO A 81 -24.58 -11.97 -23.98
C PRO A 81 -25.32 -10.87 -24.75
N ASN A 82 -26.00 -9.97 -24.04
CA ASN A 82 -26.72 -8.84 -24.63
C ASN A 82 -25.83 -7.63 -24.92
N ILE A 83 -24.58 -7.62 -24.45
CA ILE A 83 -23.61 -6.55 -24.75
C ILE A 83 -22.89 -6.89 -26.05
N THR A 84 -23.10 -6.07 -27.08
CA THR A 84 -22.57 -6.28 -28.43
C THR A 84 -21.63 -5.17 -28.90
N ASP A 85 -21.52 -4.07 -28.15
CA ASP A 85 -20.82 -2.84 -28.52
C ASP A 85 -19.55 -2.59 -27.68
N GLU A 86 -18.95 -3.66 -27.18
CA GLU A 86 -17.77 -3.63 -26.32
C GLU A 86 -17.96 -2.91 -24.96
N GLU A 87 -19.20 -2.71 -24.51
CA GLU A 87 -19.47 -2.14 -23.18
C GLU A 87 -18.80 -3.00 -22.09
N ILE A 88 -18.06 -2.34 -21.19
CA ILE A 88 -17.39 -2.99 -20.07
C ILE A 88 -18.43 -3.21 -18.96
N PRO A 89 -18.75 -4.48 -18.62
CA PRO A 89 -19.76 -4.76 -17.60
C PRO A 89 -19.35 -4.19 -16.24
N CYS A 90 -20.32 -3.70 -15.48
CA CYS A 90 -20.12 -3.18 -14.13
C CYS A 90 -19.08 -2.04 -14.01
N ALA A 91 -18.87 -1.24 -15.07
CA ALA A 91 -17.95 -0.10 -15.07
C ALA A 91 -18.21 0.92 -13.94
N GLY A 92 -19.46 1.05 -13.49
CA GLY A 92 -19.87 1.95 -12.41
C GLY A 92 -19.69 1.38 -10.99
N CYS A 93 -19.44 0.08 -10.85
CA CYS A 93 -19.17 -0.56 -9.56
C CYS A 93 -17.77 -0.16 -9.05
N GLY A 94 -17.53 -0.26 -7.74
CA GLY A 94 -16.20 -0.07 -7.16
C GLY A 94 -15.27 -1.26 -7.39
N GLU A 95 -14.14 -1.27 -6.67
CA GLU A 95 -13.10 -2.30 -6.72
C GLU A 95 -12.36 -2.38 -8.07
N TRP A 96 -12.33 -1.29 -8.86
CA TRP A 96 -11.43 -1.18 -10.00
C TRP A 96 -10.10 -0.55 -9.58
N VAL A 97 -9.01 -1.15 -10.08
CA VAL A 97 -7.65 -0.61 -10.00
C VAL A 97 -7.21 -0.15 -11.39
N LEU A 98 -6.53 0.99 -11.43
CA LEU A 98 -5.75 1.41 -12.58
C LEU A 98 -4.47 0.57 -12.63
N LEU A 99 -4.07 0.12 -13.82
CA LEU A 99 -2.84 -0.63 -14.04
C LEU A 99 -1.85 0.20 -14.85
N ASP A 100 -2.31 0.83 -15.93
CA ASP A 100 -1.47 1.59 -16.85
C ASP A 100 -2.29 2.62 -17.63
N VAL A 101 -1.61 3.65 -18.16
CA VAL A 101 -2.15 4.59 -19.14
C VAL A 101 -1.19 4.58 -20.34
N PRO A 102 -1.45 3.74 -21.36
CA PRO A 102 -0.51 3.52 -22.45
C PRO A 102 -0.02 4.81 -23.11
N GLY A 103 1.29 4.92 -23.28
CA GLY A 103 1.94 6.09 -23.87
C GLY A 103 2.08 7.29 -22.92
N VAL A 104 1.69 7.15 -21.65
CA VAL A 104 1.82 8.21 -20.64
C VAL A 104 2.66 7.70 -19.47
N ASN A 105 3.68 8.47 -19.09
CA ASN A 105 4.44 8.17 -17.88
C ASN A 105 3.55 8.41 -16.65
N MET A 106 3.33 7.38 -15.84
CA MET A 106 2.50 7.44 -14.63
C MET A 106 2.96 8.51 -13.62
N GLU A 107 4.25 8.87 -13.61
CA GLU A 107 4.77 9.96 -12.77
C GLU A 107 4.29 11.35 -13.20
N THR A 108 3.90 11.52 -14.46
CA THR A 108 3.29 12.77 -14.94
C THR A 108 1.84 12.89 -14.50
N ILE A 109 1.16 11.77 -14.29
CA ILE A 109 -0.22 11.73 -13.80
C ILE A 109 -0.23 11.83 -12.27
N PHE A 110 0.68 11.11 -11.61
CA PHE A 110 0.80 11.01 -10.17
C PHE A 110 2.21 11.42 -9.72
N PRO A 111 2.51 12.74 -9.76
CA PRO A 111 3.83 13.22 -9.40
C PRO A 111 4.14 12.97 -7.92
N LYS A 112 5.45 12.88 -7.62
CA LYS A 112 5.93 12.92 -6.24
C LYS A 112 5.54 14.25 -5.61
N ARG A 113 5.11 14.18 -4.35
CA ARG A 113 4.68 15.34 -3.57
C ARG A 113 5.82 15.78 -2.67
N ASP A 114 6.16 17.06 -2.72
CA ASP A 114 7.13 17.66 -1.83
C ASP A 114 6.53 17.92 -0.42
N PRO A 115 7.36 18.27 0.58
CA PRO A 115 6.90 18.46 1.96
C PRO A 115 5.84 19.55 2.16
N ASN A 116 5.73 20.52 1.24
CA ASN A 116 4.74 21.59 1.30
C ASN A 116 3.37 21.18 0.72
N PHE A 117 3.27 20.00 0.09
CA PHE A 117 2.01 19.50 -0.44
C PHE A 117 0.96 19.38 0.67
N LYS A 118 -0.18 20.03 0.48
CA LYS A 118 -1.30 20.02 1.44
C LYS A 118 -2.21 18.82 1.20
N ILE A 119 -2.41 18.02 2.24
CA ILE A 119 -3.36 16.89 2.22
C ILE A 119 -4.79 17.41 2.29
N GLU A 120 -5.66 16.98 1.38
CA GLU A 120 -7.06 17.42 1.31
C GLU A 120 -8.07 16.40 1.88
N PHE A 121 -7.58 15.32 2.47
CA PHE A 121 -8.38 14.19 2.94
C PHE A 121 -7.85 13.59 4.25
N GLY A 122 -8.58 12.64 4.83
CA GLY A 122 -8.12 11.86 5.98
C GLY A 122 -7.95 12.65 7.29
N LYS A 123 -7.24 12.02 8.24
CA LYS A 123 -7.05 12.50 9.63
C LYS A 123 -6.41 13.89 9.70
N TYR A 124 -5.50 14.17 8.77
CA TYR A 124 -4.68 15.39 8.74
C TYR A 124 -5.06 16.36 7.62
N LYS A 125 -6.32 16.34 7.19
CA LYS A 125 -6.83 17.27 6.18
C LYS A 125 -6.48 18.73 6.51
N GLY A 126 -5.92 19.42 5.54
CA GLY A 126 -5.50 20.83 5.62
C GLY A 126 -4.04 21.04 6.01
N LYS A 127 -3.32 19.99 6.47
CA LYS A 127 -1.90 20.04 6.81
C LYS A 127 -0.99 19.65 5.65
N THR A 128 0.25 20.12 5.67
CA THR A 128 1.27 19.70 4.71
C THR A 128 1.87 18.34 5.08
N ILE A 129 2.51 17.67 4.11
CA ILE A 129 3.24 16.42 4.37
C ILE A 129 4.31 16.63 5.45
N GLY A 130 5.07 17.73 5.40
CA GLY A 130 6.08 18.07 6.39
C GLY A 130 5.50 18.21 7.81
N GLU A 131 4.41 18.98 7.97
CA GLU A 131 3.73 19.13 9.26
C GLU A 131 3.25 17.78 9.82
N ILE A 132 2.73 16.90 8.96
CA ILE A 132 2.27 15.58 9.37
C ILE A 132 3.45 14.71 9.77
N TYR A 133 4.57 14.78 9.05
CA TYR A 133 5.76 13.99 9.34
C TYR A 133 6.38 14.34 10.71
N GLU A 134 6.29 15.60 11.11
CA GLU A 134 6.71 16.05 12.45
C GLU A 134 5.79 15.52 13.56
N ILE A 135 4.48 15.41 13.29
CA ILE A 135 3.47 14.99 14.28
C ILE A 135 3.39 13.46 14.39
N GLU A 136 3.24 12.76 13.26
CA GLU A 136 3.05 11.32 13.18
C GLU A 136 3.69 10.79 11.87
N PRO A 137 5.01 10.56 11.85
CA PRO A 137 5.71 10.15 10.63
C PRO A 137 5.17 8.84 10.05
N LYS A 138 4.74 7.90 10.91
CA LYS A 138 4.11 6.63 10.52
C LYS A 138 2.89 6.81 9.63
N TYR A 139 2.16 7.93 9.75
CA TYR A 139 1.00 8.20 8.90
C TYR A 139 1.39 8.39 7.44
N ILE A 140 2.52 9.04 7.17
CA ILE A 140 3.02 9.25 5.80
C ILE A 140 3.43 7.91 5.18
N TYR A 141 4.15 7.06 5.92
CA TYR A 141 4.49 5.71 5.46
C TYR A 141 3.24 4.88 5.18
N TRP A 142 2.28 4.86 6.13
CA TRP A 142 0.99 4.18 5.93
C TRP A 142 0.26 4.68 4.69
N LEU A 143 0.29 5.99 4.43
CA LEU A 143 -0.40 6.58 3.28
C LEU A 143 0.24 6.16 1.94
N VAL A 144 1.58 6.14 1.87
CA VAL A 144 2.33 5.67 0.70
C VAL A 144 2.13 4.17 0.49
N GLU A 145 2.11 3.38 1.56
CA GLU A 145 1.82 1.95 1.50
C GLU A 145 0.39 1.68 1.04
N ARG A 146 -0.58 2.50 1.46
CA ARG A 146 -2.00 2.26 1.20
C ARG A 146 -2.49 2.71 -0.18
N ASP A 147 -1.87 3.74 -0.75
CA ASP A 147 -2.24 4.30 -2.06
C ASP A 147 -0.99 4.30 -2.97
N PRO A 148 -0.89 3.38 -3.95
CA PRO A 148 0.28 3.28 -4.82
C PRO A 148 0.49 4.52 -5.72
N TYR A 149 -0.52 5.38 -5.83
CA TYR A 149 -0.45 6.65 -6.56
C TYR A 149 -0.13 7.84 -5.64
N PHE A 150 -0.11 7.63 -4.33
CA PHE A 150 0.35 8.62 -3.37
C PHE A 150 1.87 8.52 -3.17
N ARG A 151 2.61 9.26 -3.99
CA ARG A 151 4.07 9.32 -3.93
C ARG A 151 4.55 10.54 -3.17
N VAL A 152 5.54 10.34 -2.31
CA VAL A 152 6.20 11.39 -1.52
C VAL A 152 7.66 11.46 -1.90
N ASP A 153 8.19 12.68 -2.02
CA ASP A 153 9.61 12.91 -2.16
C ASP A 153 10.29 12.82 -0.78
N PHE A 154 10.75 11.62 -0.42
CA PHE A 154 11.45 11.40 0.84
C PHE A 154 12.82 12.07 0.90
N TYR A 155 13.47 12.36 -0.24
CA TYR A 155 14.73 13.09 -0.23
C TYR A 155 14.49 14.53 0.23
N ALA A 156 13.50 15.19 -0.36
CA ALA A 156 13.08 16.52 0.07
C ALA A 156 12.55 16.53 1.51
N LEU A 157 11.74 15.52 1.90
CA LEU A 157 11.16 15.43 3.24
C LEU A 157 12.21 15.27 4.34
N LEU A 158 13.27 14.51 4.06
CA LEU A 158 14.36 14.25 5.01
C LEU A 158 15.53 15.23 4.86
N ASN A 159 15.41 16.23 3.97
CA ASN A 159 16.48 17.16 3.62
C ASN A 159 17.79 16.46 3.23
N ILE A 160 17.69 15.34 2.50
CA ILE A 160 18.86 14.59 2.02
C ILE A 160 19.47 15.33 0.83
N PRO A 161 20.75 15.79 0.90
CA PRO A 161 21.40 16.43 -0.23
C PRO A 161 21.59 15.48 -1.40
N ASP A 162 21.49 16.03 -2.62
CA ASP A 162 21.84 15.30 -3.84
C ASP A 162 23.29 14.77 -3.76
N ASN A 163 23.49 13.51 -4.14
CA ASN A 163 24.78 12.82 -4.11
C ASN A 163 25.42 12.65 -2.72
N SER A 164 24.63 12.64 -1.64
CA SER A 164 25.16 12.26 -0.32
C SER A 164 25.78 10.84 -0.39
N PRO A 165 27.04 10.64 0.06
CA PRO A 165 27.66 9.32 0.08
C PRO A 165 26.99 8.36 1.09
N ASP A 166 26.25 8.91 2.06
CA ASP A 166 25.70 8.19 3.21
C ASP A 166 24.16 8.05 3.16
N ILE A 167 23.55 8.06 1.96
CA ILE A 167 22.08 7.96 1.79
C ILE A 167 21.51 6.76 2.53
N GLU A 168 22.15 5.59 2.43
CA GLU A 168 21.70 4.37 3.09
C GLU A 168 21.66 4.53 4.61
N SER A 169 22.68 5.14 5.21
CA SER A 169 22.76 5.35 6.66
C SER A 169 21.71 6.36 7.15
N ILE A 170 21.45 7.42 6.39
CA ILE A 170 20.42 8.41 6.71
C ILE A 170 19.03 7.74 6.68
N ILE A 171 18.74 6.98 5.63
CA ILE A 171 17.47 6.26 5.49
C ILE A 171 17.33 5.23 6.62
N GLU A 172 18.37 4.45 6.91
CA GLU A 172 18.33 3.45 7.99
C GLU A 172 18.09 4.10 9.36
N THR A 173 18.77 5.21 9.65
CA THR A 173 18.59 5.96 10.89
C THR A 173 17.15 6.46 11.02
N GLU A 174 16.60 6.99 9.93
CA GLU A 174 15.22 7.50 9.92
C GLU A 174 14.19 6.38 10.07
N ILE A 175 14.38 5.25 9.37
CA ILE A 175 13.52 4.08 9.52
C ILE A 175 13.54 3.58 10.96
N ASN A 176 14.73 3.49 11.60
CA ASN A 176 14.83 3.09 13.00
C ASN A 176 14.19 4.11 13.97
N ARG A 177 14.22 5.41 13.64
CA ARG A 177 13.53 6.46 14.42
C ARG A 177 12.01 6.30 14.34
N VAL A 178 11.48 6.09 13.14
CA VAL A 178 10.04 6.01 12.88
C VAL A 178 9.47 4.66 13.30
N PHE A 179 10.19 3.58 13.03
CA PHE A 179 9.84 2.19 13.32
C PHE A 179 10.90 1.59 14.25
N PRO A 180 10.94 2.01 15.53
CA PRO A 180 11.92 1.48 16.47
C PRO A 180 11.71 0.00 16.69
N LYS A 181 12.82 -0.75 16.64
CA LYS A 181 12.85 -2.17 16.98
C LYS A 181 12.35 -2.39 18.40
N ILE A 182 11.59 -3.45 18.59
CA ILE A 182 11.15 -3.86 19.92
C ILE A 182 12.37 -4.41 20.68
N THR A 183 12.58 -3.86 21.88
CA THR A 183 13.64 -4.28 22.80
C THR A 183 13.03 -4.96 24.02
N VAL A 184 13.87 -5.50 24.90
CA VAL A 184 13.37 -6.13 26.15
C VAL A 184 12.67 -5.14 27.09
N GLU A 185 12.96 -3.84 26.95
CA GLU A 185 12.33 -2.77 27.75
C GLU A 185 11.02 -2.26 27.11
N SER A 186 10.69 -2.68 25.88
CA SER A 186 9.42 -2.36 25.23
C SER A 186 8.25 -3.04 25.95
N ARG A 187 7.10 -2.34 26.06
CA ARG A 187 5.88 -2.89 26.65
C ARG A 187 5.11 -3.73 25.65
N ILE A 188 4.64 -4.89 26.10
CA ILE A 188 3.67 -5.73 25.38
C ILE A 188 2.33 -5.02 25.39
N THR A 189 1.70 -4.86 24.24
CA THR A 189 0.42 -4.12 24.08
C THR A 189 -0.79 -5.02 23.83
N PHE A 190 -0.63 -6.34 24.04
CA PHE A 190 -1.65 -7.34 23.72
C PHE A 190 -1.54 -8.58 24.63
N GLY A 191 -2.58 -9.41 24.64
CA GLY A 191 -2.56 -10.73 25.28
C GLY A 191 -2.41 -10.71 26.81
N LYS A 192 -1.99 -11.87 27.36
CA LYS A 192 -1.90 -12.16 28.80
C LYS A 192 -1.08 -11.13 29.58
N TYR A 193 0.00 -10.61 28.98
CA TYR A 193 0.96 -9.72 29.64
C TYR A 193 0.90 -8.27 29.19
N ASN A 194 -0.28 -7.84 28.69
CA ASN A 194 -0.50 -6.45 28.28
C ASN A 194 -0.08 -5.46 29.38
N GLY A 195 0.70 -4.45 28.99
CA GLY A 195 1.25 -3.41 29.86
C GLY A 195 2.60 -3.73 30.50
N LYS A 196 3.06 -4.99 30.52
CA LYS A 196 4.38 -5.38 31.04
C LYS A 196 5.46 -5.32 29.97
N THR A 197 6.70 -5.07 30.36
CA THR A 197 7.86 -5.16 29.47
C THR A 197 8.22 -6.62 29.18
N TYR A 198 8.86 -6.88 28.04
CA TYR A 198 9.36 -8.22 27.72
C TYR A 198 10.33 -8.75 28.79
N LYS A 199 11.13 -7.86 29.41
CA LYS A 199 12.04 -8.18 30.52
C LYS A 199 11.32 -8.58 31.81
N GLU A 200 10.28 -7.84 32.18
CA GLU A 200 9.43 -8.20 33.33
C GLU A 200 8.76 -9.56 33.11
N VAL A 201 8.25 -9.81 31.90
CA VAL A 201 7.62 -11.09 31.57
C VAL A 201 8.64 -12.21 31.56
N TYR A 202 9.85 -12.02 31.02
CA TYR A 202 10.90 -13.04 31.07
C TYR A 202 11.25 -13.45 32.51
N SER A 203 11.16 -12.53 33.46
CA SER A 203 11.45 -12.82 34.87
C SER A 203 10.34 -13.64 35.56
N ILE A 204 9.13 -13.65 35.01
CA ILE A 204 7.94 -14.31 35.59
C ILE A 204 7.60 -15.60 34.82
N ASP A 205 7.73 -15.56 33.49
CA ASP A 205 7.33 -16.60 32.54
C ASP A 205 8.30 -16.58 31.35
N PRO A 206 9.51 -17.17 31.50
CA PRO A 206 10.49 -17.26 30.42
C PRO A 206 9.96 -18.01 29.19
N ASP A 207 9.14 -19.04 29.40
CA ASP A 207 8.57 -19.88 28.34
C ASP A 207 7.67 -19.08 27.40
N TYR A 208 6.92 -18.10 27.93
CA TYR A 208 6.14 -17.19 27.11
C TYR A 208 7.01 -16.38 26.15
N ILE A 209 8.18 -15.91 26.61
CA ILE A 209 9.10 -15.13 25.76
C ILE A 209 9.72 -16.03 24.70
N GLU A 210 10.13 -17.25 25.04
CA GLU A 210 10.64 -18.20 24.06
C GLU A 210 9.57 -18.56 23.02
N TRP A 211 8.35 -18.84 23.44
CA TRP A 211 7.21 -19.03 22.55
C TRP A 211 6.98 -17.80 21.67
N PHE A 212 7.00 -16.59 22.25
CA PHE A 212 6.78 -15.35 21.54
C PHE A 212 7.83 -15.14 20.43
N LEU A 213 9.12 -15.34 20.73
CA LEU A 213 10.22 -15.22 19.77
C LEU A 213 10.13 -16.25 18.64
N ARG A 214 9.68 -17.48 18.94
CA ARG A 214 9.52 -18.55 17.93
C ARG A 214 8.32 -18.33 17.00
N ASN A 215 7.26 -17.68 17.48
CA ASN A 215 5.98 -17.59 16.77
C ASN A 215 5.71 -16.23 16.11
N ASN A 216 6.49 -15.19 16.42
CA ASN A 216 6.29 -13.85 15.87
C ASN A 216 7.41 -13.46 14.90
N ASN A 217 7.20 -13.74 13.62
CA ASN A 217 8.11 -13.37 12.53
C ASN A 217 7.79 -12.01 11.89
N ARG A 218 6.69 -11.35 12.29
CA ARG A 218 6.25 -10.07 11.74
C ARG A 218 6.70 -8.85 12.54
N ILE A 219 7.30 -9.07 13.71
CA ILE A 219 7.70 -8.01 14.62
C ILE A 219 9.20 -7.79 14.43
N ASP A 220 9.61 -6.54 14.20
CA ASP A 220 11.03 -6.18 14.13
C ASP A 220 11.62 -6.11 15.55
N LEU A 221 12.43 -7.10 15.89
CA LEU A 221 13.03 -7.28 17.22
C LEU A 221 14.50 -6.91 17.18
N ASP A 222 14.96 -6.21 18.23
CA ASP A 222 16.39 -6.14 18.52
C ASP A 222 16.84 -7.46 19.15
N LEU A 223 17.24 -8.41 18.29
CA LEU A 223 17.71 -9.73 18.71
C LEU A 223 18.90 -9.65 19.67
N ASN A 224 19.74 -8.63 19.60
CA ASN A 224 20.88 -8.47 20.52
C ASN A 224 20.39 -8.15 21.94
N SER A 225 19.37 -7.30 22.06
CA SER A 225 18.72 -6.99 23.34
C SER A 225 18.17 -8.25 24.01
N PHE A 226 17.42 -9.07 23.26
CA PHE A 226 16.85 -10.33 23.76
C PHE A 226 17.93 -11.39 24.07
N CYS A 227 18.91 -11.57 23.18
CA CYS A 227 20.04 -12.47 23.41
C CYS A 227 20.83 -12.10 24.67
N THR A 228 21.04 -10.81 24.92
CA THR A 228 21.76 -10.33 26.11
C THR A 228 20.98 -10.63 27.39
N MET A 229 19.66 -10.44 27.39
CA MET A 229 18.79 -10.79 28.51
C MET A 229 18.83 -12.29 28.83
N MET A 230 18.78 -13.16 27.80
CA MET A 230 18.82 -14.61 27.99
C MET A 230 20.20 -15.07 28.51
N LYS A 231 21.30 -14.54 27.96
CA LYS A 231 22.67 -14.88 28.38
C LYS A 231 22.97 -14.47 29.83
N LYS A 232 22.55 -13.27 30.27
CA LYS A 232 22.76 -12.79 31.65
C LYS A 232 22.09 -13.65 32.72
N THR A 233 21.06 -14.40 32.33
CA THR A 233 20.28 -15.25 33.24
C THR A 233 20.91 -16.64 33.37
N MET A 234 21.51 -17.18 32.29
CA MET A 234 22.25 -18.45 32.33
C MET A 234 23.56 -18.36 33.13
N SER A 235 24.17 -17.18 33.25
CA SER A 235 25.37 -16.95 34.08
C SER A 235 25.09 -16.79 35.58
N LYS A 236 23.81 -16.86 36.01
CA LYS A 236 23.39 -16.73 37.42
C LYS A 236 22.83 -18.03 38.02
N GLN A 237 22.83 -19.12 37.26
CA GLN A 237 22.61 -20.50 37.74
C GLN A 237 23.95 -21.19 37.92
#